data_AF-A0A1Q9UW78-F1
#
_entry.id   AF-A0A1Q9UW78-F1
#
_cell.length_a   1.000
_cell.length_b   1.000
_cell.length_c   1.000
_cell.angle_alpha   90.00
_cell.angle_beta   90.00
_cell.angle_gamma   90.00
#
_symmetry.space_group_name_H-M   'P 1'
#
loop_
_entity.id
_entity.type
_entity.pdbx_description
1 polymer ?
#
loop_
_entity_poly.entity_id
_entity_poly.type
_entity_poly.pdbx_seq_one_letter_code
_entity_poly.pdbx_strand_id
1 'polypeptide(L)'
;MSRLARGGVPTLVPDTGTKALDGTAIESPYQRRSTSKDRLPDILEEHVPVDSDERAPVVRTEGWPRTGPDGRLVHTIDPDAREGWRGKKSGQSSIYNGYEAHLVVDVPDLGSDPVPAFVRGVSLRGAGDDRAEGGQAASTTSCDAPPPSLPTVATPT
;
A
#
# COMPACT_ATOMS: atom_id res chain seq x y z
N MET A 1 -6.77 2.44 -9.23
CA MET A 1 -5.62 2.34 -10.16
C MET A 1 -4.40 2.02 -9.30
N SER A 2 -3.74 0.87 -9.49
CA SER A 2 -2.58 0.49 -8.68
C SER A 2 -1.29 1.07 -9.24
N ARG A 3 -0.40 1.54 -8.37
CA ARG A 3 0.97 1.93 -8.75
C ARG A 3 1.93 0.88 -8.21
N LEU A 4 2.67 0.23 -9.12
CA LEU A 4 3.65 -0.79 -8.80
C LEU A 4 5.04 -0.18 -8.85
N ALA A 5 5.85 -0.49 -7.84
CA ALA A 5 7.26 -0.13 -7.82
C ALA A 5 8.08 -1.33 -7.35
N ARG A 6 9.23 -1.52 -7.99
CA ARG A 6 10.21 -2.54 -7.60
C ARG A 6 11.36 -1.87 -6.86
N GLY A 7 11.84 -2.49 -5.80
CA GLY A 7 13.04 -2.04 -5.12
C GLY A 7 14.25 -2.15 -6.05
N GLY A 8 15.01 -1.08 -6.23
CA GLY A 8 16.32 -1.09 -6.90
C GLY A 8 17.38 -1.77 -6.05
N VAL A 9 17.09 -2.97 -5.54
CA VAL A 9 18.00 -3.72 -4.66
C VAL A 9 19.19 -4.19 -5.49
N PRO A 10 20.43 -3.81 -5.12
CA PRO A 10 21.62 -4.25 -5.84
C PRO A 10 21.70 -5.77 -5.92
N THR A 11 22.15 -6.30 -7.05
CA THR A 11 22.25 -7.76 -7.28
C THR A 11 23.20 -8.47 -6.33
N LEU A 12 24.11 -7.74 -5.69
CA LEU A 12 25.02 -8.25 -4.66
C LEU A 12 24.30 -8.59 -3.34
N VAL A 13 23.07 -8.11 -3.15
CA VAL A 13 22.25 -8.44 -1.98
C VAL A 13 21.49 -9.73 -2.29
N PRO A 14 21.80 -10.84 -1.58
CA PRO A 14 21.15 -12.12 -1.81
C PRO A 14 19.64 -12.02 -1.63
N ASP A 15 18.91 -12.74 -2.47
CA ASP A 15 17.47 -12.92 -2.30
C ASP A 15 17.22 -14.06 -1.31
N THR A 16 16.26 -13.90 -0.39
CA THR A 16 15.86 -14.97 0.53
C THR A 16 14.77 -15.85 -0.08
N GLY A 17 14.75 -17.14 0.24
CA GLY A 17 13.65 -18.03 -0.18
C GLY A 17 12.32 -17.66 0.48
N THR A 18 12.38 -17.07 1.68
CA THR A 18 11.20 -16.65 2.46
C THR A 18 10.98 -15.14 2.35
N LYS A 19 9.70 -14.73 2.25
CA LYS A 19 9.28 -13.32 2.18
C LYS A 19 8.18 -13.05 3.21
N ALA A 20 8.17 -11.84 3.76
CA ALA A 20 7.03 -11.31 4.48
C ALA A 20 6.26 -10.33 3.61
N LEU A 21 4.94 -10.33 3.76
CA LEU A 21 4.00 -9.41 3.12
C LEU A 21 3.22 -8.69 4.22
N ASP A 22 3.23 -7.37 4.19
CA ASP A 22 2.43 -6.55 5.10
C ASP A 22 1.88 -5.31 4.39
N GLY A 23 0.73 -4.83 4.86
CA GLY A 23 0.05 -3.63 4.37
C GLY A 23 0.17 -2.49 5.37
N THR A 24 0.58 -1.31 4.92
CA THR A 24 0.70 -0.13 5.77
C THR A 24 -0.15 1.03 5.27
N ALA A 25 -0.88 1.66 6.18
CA ALA A 25 -1.71 2.83 5.91
C ALA A 25 -0.83 4.09 5.81
N ILE A 26 -0.87 4.75 4.66
CA ILE A 26 -0.16 6.00 4.39
C ILE A 26 -1.20 7.11 4.22
N GLU A 27 -1.18 8.11 5.09
CA GLU A 27 -2.06 9.27 4.95
C GLU A 27 -1.64 10.15 3.77
N SER A 28 -2.64 10.67 3.07
CA SER A 28 -2.43 11.72 2.08
C SER A 28 -1.87 12.96 2.79
N PRO A 29 -0.80 13.59 2.25
CA PRO A 29 -0.27 14.83 2.81
C PRO A 29 -1.20 16.03 2.56
N TYR A 30 -2.22 15.86 1.72
CA TYR A 30 -3.13 16.92 1.34
C TYR A 30 -4.26 17.08 2.35
N GLN A 31 -4.59 18.34 2.64
CA GLN A 31 -5.69 18.67 3.53
C GLN A 31 -7.01 18.08 3.01
N ARG A 32 -7.69 17.34 3.89
CA ARG A 32 -9.05 16.83 3.67
C ARG A 32 -10.03 18.00 3.52
N ARG A 33 -10.82 17.97 2.45
CA ARG A 33 -11.81 19.00 2.06
C ARG A 33 -13.26 18.59 2.28
N SER A 34 -13.50 17.30 2.49
CA SER A 34 -14.82 16.78 2.85
C SER A 34 -14.70 15.46 3.62
N THR A 35 -15.79 14.98 4.18
CA THR A 35 -15.95 13.61 4.67
C THR A 35 -17.23 12.99 4.13
N SER A 36 -17.25 11.66 4.07
CA SER A 36 -18.43 10.90 3.66
C SER A 36 -19.66 11.24 4.52
N LYS A 37 -20.85 11.22 3.90
CA LYS A 37 -22.11 11.73 4.51
C LYS A 37 -22.43 11.08 5.86
N ASP A 38 -22.17 9.79 5.97
CA ASP A 38 -22.46 9.00 7.18
C ASP A 38 -21.27 8.96 8.14
N ARG A 39 -20.16 9.60 7.73
CA ARG A 39 -18.87 9.66 8.42
C ARG A 39 -18.19 8.30 8.56
N LEU A 40 -18.59 7.37 7.71
CA LEU A 40 -17.95 6.07 7.47
C LEU A 40 -17.15 6.17 6.16
N PRO A 41 -16.00 5.48 6.05
CA PRO A 41 -15.20 5.53 4.84
C PRO A 41 -15.93 4.85 3.68
N ASP A 42 -15.86 5.46 2.50
CA ASP A 42 -16.39 4.91 1.26
C ASP A 42 -15.45 3.81 0.73
N ILE A 43 -15.63 2.58 1.20
CA ILE A 43 -14.79 1.40 0.92
C ILE A 43 -15.54 0.36 0.10
N LEU A 44 -14.81 -0.53 -0.57
CA LEU A 44 -15.41 -1.68 -1.25
C LEU A 44 -16.02 -2.66 -0.22
N GLU A 45 -17.14 -3.28 -0.57
CA GLU A 45 -18.02 -4.05 0.34
C GLU A 45 -17.36 -5.30 0.96
N GLU A 46 -16.25 -5.76 0.40
CA GLU A 46 -15.49 -6.93 0.86
C GLU A 46 -14.62 -6.69 2.10
N HIS A 47 -14.51 -5.44 2.58
CA HIS A 47 -13.84 -5.17 3.84
C HIS A 47 -14.64 -5.71 5.03
N VAL A 48 -14.00 -6.52 5.87
CA VAL A 48 -14.55 -6.94 7.17
C VAL A 48 -15.00 -5.69 7.93
N PRO A 49 -16.27 -5.61 8.39
CA PRO A 49 -16.75 -4.47 9.14
C PRO A 49 -15.84 -4.26 10.36
N VAL A 50 -15.21 -3.09 10.44
CA VAL A 50 -14.61 -2.67 11.70
C VAL A 50 -15.79 -2.22 12.55
N ASP A 51 -16.08 -2.96 13.60
CA ASP A 51 -17.08 -2.58 14.60
C ASP A 51 -16.55 -1.32 15.33
N SER A 52 -16.89 -0.18 14.76
CA SER A 52 -16.31 1.11 15.06
C SER A 52 -17.43 2.12 15.12
N ASP A 53 -17.77 2.54 16.34
CA ASP A 53 -18.60 3.72 16.60
C ASP A 53 -17.93 5.03 16.15
N GLU A 54 -16.69 4.95 15.64
CA GLU A 54 -15.91 6.10 15.23
C GLU A 54 -16.41 6.69 13.92
N ARG A 55 -16.48 8.02 13.91
CA ARG A 55 -16.95 8.81 12.77
C ARG A 55 -15.93 9.89 12.46
N ALA A 56 -15.61 10.06 11.19
CA ALA A 56 -14.68 11.09 10.75
C ALA A 56 -15.16 12.51 11.13
N PRO A 57 -14.25 13.47 11.42
CA PRO A 57 -14.62 14.86 11.68
C PRO A 57 -15.42 15.47 10.52
N VAL A 58 -16.35 16.39 10.83
CA VAL A 58 -17.15 17.05 9.78
C VAL A 58 -16.29 18.09 9.09
N VAL A 59 -16.05 17.89 7.78
CA VAL A 59 -15.43 18.88 6.90
C VAL A 59 -16.32 19.02 5.68
N ARG A 60 -16.59 20.25 5.24
CA ARG A 60 -17.33 20.53 4.01
C ARG A 60 -16.73 21.74 3.31
N THR A 61 -16.26 21.53 2.09
CA THR A 61 -15.82 22.58 1.17
C THR A 61 -16.67 22.48 -0.08
N GLU A 62 -17.05 23.63 -0.64
CA GLU A 62 -17.83 23.68 -1.88
C GLU A 62 -17.13 22.90 -3.01
N GLY A 63 -17.90 22.10 -3.76
CA GLY A 63 -17.38 21.24 -4.83
C GLY A 63 -16.69 19.96 -4.35
N TRP A 64 -16.89 19.56 -3.07
CA TRP A 64 -16.37 18.32 -2.48
C TRP A 64 -17.47 17.56 -1.69
N PRO A 65 -17.43 16.22 -1.62
CA PRO A 65 -16.49 15.32 -2.29
C PRO A 65 -16.68 15.31 -3.81
N ARG A 66 -15.67 14.79 -4.52
CA ARG A 66 -15.75 14.50 -5.96
C ARG A 66 -15.85 12.99 -6.15
N THR A 67 -16.44 12.55 -7.25
CA THR A 67 -16.42 11.12 -7.62
C THR A 67 -15.15 10.84 -8.43
N GLY A 68 -14.38 9.85 -7.99
CA GLY A 68 -13.19 9.37 -8.67
C GLY A 68 -13.52 8.47 -9.87
N PRO A 69 -12.51 8.11 -10.69
CA PRO A 69 -12.69 7.21 -11.84
C PRO A 69 -13.16 5.80 -11.47
N ASP A 70 -12.92 5.40 -10.22
CA ASP A 70 -13.32 4.14 -9.60
C ASP A 70 -14.73 4.19 -8.97
N GLY A 71 -15.45 5.30 -9.15
CA GLY A 71 -16.78 5.51 -8.58
C GLY A 71 -16.79 5.88 -7.10
N ARG A 72 -15.62 5.82 -6.43
CA ARG A 72 -15.46 6.15 -5.01
C ARG A 72 -15.27 7.65 -4.77
N LEU A 73 -15.55 8.10 -3.56
CA LEU A 73 -15.45 9.49 -3.14
C LEU A 73 -13.99 9.92 -2.91
N VAL A 74 -13.64 11.08 -3.48
CA VAL A 74 -12.36 11.76 -3.32
C VAL A 74 -12.56 12.97 -2.43
N HIS A 75 -11.77 13.03 -1.36
CA HIS A 75 -11.90 14.04 -0.30
C HIS A 75 -10.71 15.00 -0.21
N THR A 76 -9.68 14.81 -1.01
CA THR A 76 -8.49 15.67 -1.08
C THR A 76 -8.20 16.05 -2.52
N ILE A 77 -7.29 17.00 -2.76
CA ILE A 77 -6.88 17.34 -4.13
C ILE A 77 -6.14 16.22 -4.85
N ASP A 78 -5.70 15.21 -4.12
CA ASP A 78 -5.10 14.00 -4.67
C ASP A 78 -6.20 13.08 -5.20
N PRO A 79 -6.28 12.87 -6.52
CA PRO A 79 -7.35 12.10 -7.13
C PRO A 79 -7.26 10.60 -6.84
N ASP A 80 -6.14 10.09 -6.31
CA ASP A 80 -5.94 8.68 -6.02
C ASP A 80 -6.12 8.35 -4.52
N ALA A 81 -6.09 9.36 -3.64
CA ALA A 81 -6.31 9.17 -2.21
C ALA A 81 -7.78 8.83 -1.91
N ARG A 82 -8.01 7.78 -1.12
CA ARG A 82 -9.34 7.28 -0.74
C ARG A 82 -9.50 7.21 0.76
N GLU A 83 -10.73 7.07 1.25
CA GLU A 83 -10.95 6.78 2.68
C GLU A 83 -10.84 5.28 2.95
N GLY A 84 -10.32 4.94 4.13
CA GLY A 84 -10.26 3.55 4.58
C GLY A 84 -10.12 3.42 6.08
N TRP A 85 -10.17 2.18 6.55
CA TRP A 85 -9.97 1.83 7.95
C TRP A 85 -8.51 1.49 8.24
N ARG A 86 -8.04 1.87 9.44
CA ARG A 86 -6.76 1.43 10.00
C ARG A 86 -6.89 1.09 11.47
N GLY A 87 -5.91 0.34 11.99
CA GLY A 87 -5.76 0.12 13.42
C GLY A 87 -5.60 1.45 14.17
N LYS A 88 -6.34 1.61 15.27
CA LYS A 88 -6.33 2.83 16.09
C LYS A 88 -5.06 2.91 16.93
N LYS A 89 -4.39 4.05 16.89
CA LYS A 89 -3.32 4.44 17.82
C LYS A 89 -3.78 5.63 18.66
N SER A 90 -3.17 5.83 19.83
CA SER A 90 -3.51 6.96 20.69
C SER A 90 -3.40 8.29 19.93
N GLY A 91 -4.45 9.12 20.00
CA GLY A 91 -4.51 10.40 19.29
C GLY A 91 -4.79 10.32 17.79
N GLN A 92 -5.05 9.13 17.22
CA GLN A 92 -5.34 8.95 15.80
C GLN A 92 -6.73 8.39 15.56
N SER A 93 -7.36 8.86 14.48
CA SER A 93 -8.63 8.29 14.00
C SER A 93 -8.39 6.93 13.33
N SER A 94 -9.34 6.00 13.50
CA SER A 94 -9.41 4.74 12.75
C SER A 94 -9.78 4.95 11.28
N ILE A 95 -10.35 6.11 10.93
CA ILE A 95 -10.65 6.52 9.55
C ILE A 95 -9.54 7.45 9.06
N TYR A 96 -8.88 7.06 7.98
CA TYR A 96 -7.86 7.87 7.33
C TYR A 96 -8.21 8.12 5.86
N ASN A 97 -7.62 9.15 5.25
CA ASN A 97 -7.66 9.35 3.81
C ASN A 97 -6.24 9.25 3.25
N GLY A 98 -6.04 8.41 2.25
CA GLY A 98 -4.73 8.16 1.68
C GLY A 98 -4.68 6.83 0.94
N TYR A 99 -3.66 6.06 1.26
CA TYR A 99 -3.23 4.88 0.52
C TYR A 99 -2.95 3.70 1.43
N GLU A 100 -3.04 2.50 0.86
CA GLU A 100 -2.50 1.29 1.45
C GLU A 100 -1.30 0.81 0.61
N ALA A 101 -0.12 0.78 1.25
CA ALA A 101 1.11 0.28 0.65
C ALA A 101 1.36 -1.15 1.09
N HIS A 102 1.27 -2.08 0.14
CA HIS A 102 1.57 -3.49 0.34
C HIS A 102 3.04 -3.73 0.00
N LEU A 103 3.82 -4.21 0.97
CA LEU A 103 5.26 -4.37 0.88
C LEU A 103 5.62 -5.84 0.96
N VAL A 104 6.42 -6.31 0.00
CA VAL A 104 7.07 -7.62 0.06
C VAL A 104 8.52 -7.42 0.45
N VAL A 105 8.91 -8.01 1.57
CA VAL A 105 10.24 -7.83 2.16
C VAL A 105 10.95 -9.15 2.38
N ASP A 106 12.27 -9.13 2.26
CA ASP A 106 13.12 -10.25 2.65
C ASP A 106 13.02 -10.51 4.15
N VAL A 107 12.95 -11.80 4.49
CA VAL A 107 13.06 -12.29 5.86
C VAL A 107 13.96 -13.53 5.86
N PRO A 108 14.70 -13.79 6.96
CA PRO A 108 15.51 -14.99 7.06
C PRO A 108 14.65 -16.25 6.97
N ASP A 109 15.20 -17.29 6.37
CA ASP A 109 14.58 -18.62 6.43
C ASP A 109 14.52 -19.09 7.89
N LEU A 110 13.55 -19.94 8.22
CA LEU A 110 13.35 -20.38 9.59
C LEU A 110 14.61 -21.08 10.14
N GLY A 111 15.19 -20.53 11.21
CA GLY A 111 16.40 -21.05 11.85
C GLY A 111 17.72 -20.57 11.24
N SER A 112 17.68 -19.69 10.23
CA SER A 112 18.88 -19.05 9.68
C SER A 112 19.26 -17.77 10.43
N ASP A 113 20.47 -17.27 10.17
CA ASP A 113 20.93 -16.00 10.73
C ASP A 113 20.08 -14.82 10.22
N PRO A 114 19.93 -13.74 11.01
CA PRO A 114 19.23 -12.55 10.57
C PRO A 114 19.85 -11.94 9.31
N VAL A 115 19.00 -11.55 8.35
CA VAL A 115 19.40 -10.81 7.16
C VAL A 115 18.82 -9.40 7.17
N PRO A 116 19.43 -8.42 6.48
CA PRO A 116 18.81 -7.11 6.31
C PRO A 116 17.51 -7.22 5.50
N ALA A 117 16.45 -6.55 5.96
CA ALA A 117 15.17 -6.53 5.27
C ALA A 117 15.20 -5.56 4.08
N PHE A 118 15.12 -6.08 2.86
CA PHE A 118 14.97 -5.29 1.66
C PHE A 118 13.56 -5.41 1.09
N VAL A 119 12.99 -4.28 0.68
CA VAL A 119 11.71 -4.24 -0.03
C VAL A 119 11.94 -4.70 -1.47
N ARG A 120 11.36 -5.84 -1.84
CA ARG A 120 11.47 -6.45 -3.17
C ARG A 120 10.34 -6.01 -4.10
N GLY A 121 9.15 -5.81 -3.56
CA GLY A 121 7.99 -5.35 -4.32
C GLY A 121 7.10 -4.42 -3.49
N VAL A 122 6.49 -3.45 -4.17
CA VAL A 122 5.52 -2.52 -3.58
C VAL A 122 4.32 -2.40 -4.49
N SER A 123 3.13 -2.50 -3.90
CA SER A 123 1.86 -2.12 -4.53
C SER A 123 1.21 -1.02 -3.71
N LEU A 124 1.02 0.15 -4.32
CA LEU A 124 0.33 1.28 -3.71
C LEU A 124 -1.09 1.38 -4.28
N ARG A 125 -2.09 1.38 -3.39
CA ARG A 125 -3.51 1.44 -3.73
C ARG A 125 -4.22 2.49 -2.91
N GLY A 126 -5.39 2.95 -3.37
CA GLY A 126 -6.22 3.83 -2.56
C GLY A 126 -6.63 3.12 -1.27
N ALA A 127 -6.68 3.82 -0.14
CA ALA A 127 -7.15 3.21 1.10
C ALA A 127 -8.54 2.60 0.92
N GLY A 128 -8.82 1.46 1.55
CA GLY A 128 -10.12 0.77 1.41
C GLY A 128 -10.36 0.10 0.05
N ASP A 129 -9.29 -0.10 -0.73
CA ASP A 129 -9.25 -1.10 -1.81
C ASP A 129 -9.01 -2.51 -1.23
N ASP A 130 -9.28 -3.55 -2.02
CA ASP A 130 -9.00 -4.94 -1.66
C ASP A 130 -7.52 -5.16 -1.26
N ARG A 131 -7.32 -5.62 -0.02
CA ARG A 131 -6.00 -5.98 0.52
C ARG A 131 -5.44 -7.24 -0.10
N ALA A 132 -6.28 -8.20 -0.46
CA ALA A 132 -5.84 -9.43 -1.10
C ALA A 132 -5.28 -9.12 -2.50
N GLU A 133 -5.99 -8.31 -3.28
CA GLU A 133 -5.51 -7.83 -4.59
C GLU A 133 -4.22 -7.00 -4.45
N GLY A 134 -4.17 -6.09 -3.47
CA GLY A 134 -2.97 -5.30 -3.17
C GLY A 134 -1.75 -6.15 -2.84
N GLY A 135 -1.93 -7.16 -1.98
CA GLY A 135 -0.90 -8.12 -1.61
C GLY A 135 -0.40 -8.97 -2.78
N GLN A 136 -1.32 -9.55 -3.57
CA GLN A 136 -0.98 -10.35 -4.75
C GLN A 136 -0.20 -9.54 -5.79
N ALA A 137 -0.57 -8.27 -6.00
CA ALA A 137 0.12 -7.38 -6.91
C ALA A 137 1.56 -7.08 -6.44
N ALA A 138 1.77 -6.88 -5.13
CA ALA A 138 3.10 -6.69 -4.56
C ALA A 138 3.97 -7.96 -4.69
N SER A 139 3.38 -9.13 -4.45
CA SER A 139 4.04 -10.44 -4.63
C SER A 139 4.45 -10.69 -6.07
N THR A 140 3.56 -10.45 -7.03
CA THR A 140 3.87 -10.63 -8.48
C THR A 140 5.02 -9.70 -8.90
N THR A 141 4.98 -8.44 -8.45
CA THR A 141 6.06 -7.46 -8.70
C THR A 141 7.41 -7.92 -8.16
N SER A 142 7.44 -8.70 -7.07
CA SER A 142 8.67 -9.23 -6.49
C SER A 142 9.25 -10.42 -7.26
N CYS A 143 8.42 -11.19 -7.99
CA CYS A 143 8.81 -12.45 -8.65
C CYS A 143 9.34 -12.27 -10.10
N ASP A 144 8.96 -11.21 -10.82
CA ASP A 144 9.24 -11.04 -12.26
C ASP A 144 10.68 -10.57 -12.59
N ALA A 145 11.70 -11.21 -12.01
CA ALA A 145 13.09 -10.99 -12.38
C ALA A 145 13.64 -12.17 -13.19
N PRO A 146 13.99 -12.02 -14.48
CA PRO A 146 14.99 -12.90 -15.05
C PRO A 146 16.31 -12.71 -14.26
N PRO A 147 17.06 -13.78 -13.97
CA PRO A 147 18.38 -13.64 -13.36
C PRO A 147 19.26 -12.76 -14.27
N PRO A 148 20.06 -11.84 -13.72
CA PRO A 148 21.00 -11.08 -14.53
C PRO A 148 21.96 -12.05 -15.20
N SER A 149 22.04 -12.03 -16.53
CA SER A 149 23.10 -12.70 -17.27
C SER A 149 24.43 -12.14 -16.78
N LEU A 150 25.27 -12.99 -16.17
CA LEU A 150 26.61 -12.61 -15.74
C LEU A 150 27.38 -12.01 -16.92
N PRO A 151 28.14 -10.91 -16.74
CA PRO A 151 28.98 -10.39 -17.79
C PRO A 151 29.99 -11.47 -18.19
N THR A 152 29.98 -11.86 -19.46
CA THR A 152 30.99 -12.73 -20.04
C THR A 152 32.34 -12.02 -19.93
N VAL A 153 33.17 -12.45 -19.00
CA VAL A 153 34.55 -11.99 -18.91
C VAL A 153 35.27 -12.50 -20.14
N ALA A 154 35.57 -11.60 -21.08
CA ALA A 154 36.42 -11.93 -22.22
C ALA A 154 37.79 -12.37 -21.69
N THR A 155 38.20 -13.58 -22.02
CA THR A 155 39.53 -14.09 -21.69
C THR A 155 40.55 -13.30 -22.51
N PRO A 156 41.56 -12.66 -21.87
CA PRO A 156 42.61 -12.00 -22.63
C PRO A 156 43.45 -13.05 -23.37
N THR A 157 43.58 -12.87 -24.69
CA THR A 157 44.50 -13.60 -25.58
C THR A 157 45.95 -13.22 -25.36
#